data_AF-A0A951YIQ7-F1
#
_entry.id   AF-A0A951YIQ7-F1
#
_cell.length_a   1.000
_cell.length_b   1.000
_cell.length_c   1.000
_cell.angle_alpha   90.00
_cell.angle_beta   90.00
_cell.angle_gamma   90.00
#
_symmetry.space_group_name_H-M   'P 1'
#
loop_
_entity.id
_entity.type
_entity.pdbx_description
1 polymer ?
#
loop_
_entity_poly.entity_id
_entity_poly.type
_entity_poly.pdbx_seq_one_letter_code
_entity_poly.pdbx_strand_id
1 'polypeptide(L)'
;MLVILAKAVTLLSAAIAAGTSVAPTLLPTKRLTPALAAALYAALAALVLASALEVVVNLVRLLGHAEWDLFVSYLSSTRHGHAVVARTAVAAALTAAVAVPWLRLLRWPLALALLTTYSYASHAAGMGGTWPMITDLVHYGAVAVWAGAVLAARAAPVWRDGAEALKLDTLERLSRIGLLTVLLLTLTGVISTLVHSSDPASFVASPYATAWLVKVGIVALTVALAAWNRFGLLPAARRDETDLRMRRSLTTELALLLAVFVATAWLTTSALPHTAEDSSTSPIENLQRWADYLRE
;
A
#
# COMPACT_ATOMS: atom_id res chain seq x y z
N MET A 1 1.13 -10.45 17.63
CA MET A 1 0.07 -10.69 16.64
C MET A 1 -0.90 -9.51 16.49
N LEU A 2 -1.55 -9.01 17.57
CA LEU A 2 -2.56 -7.94 17.48
C LEU A 2 -2.07 -6.65 16.79
N VAL A 3 -0.86 -6.15 17.10
CA VAL A 3 -0.30 -4.96 16.43
C VAL A 3 -0.10 -5.15 14.93
N ILE A 4 0.40 -6.32 14.52
CA ILE A 4 0.60 -6.65 13.11
C ILE A 4 -0.75 -6.63 12.38
N LEU A 5 -1.79 -7.20 12.98
CA LEU A 5 -3.14 -7.19 12.40
C LEU A 5 -3.72 -5.78 12.29
N ALA A 6 -3.66 -4.99 13.38
CA ALA A 6 -4.13 -3.60 13.35
C ALA A 6 -3.41 -2.78 12.26
N LYS A 7 -2.07 -2.90 12.19
CA LYS A 7 -1.27 -2.19 11.20
C LYS A 7 -1.50 -2.69 9.77
N ALA A 8 -1.76 -3.98 9.57
CA ALA A 8 -2.13 -4.52 8.26
C ALA A 8 -3.48 -3.95 7.80
N VAL A 9 -4.46 -3.86 8.70
CA VAL A 9 -5.78 -3.28 8.40
C VAL A 9 -5.66 -1.79 8.08
N THR A 10 -4.90 -1.01 8.85
CA THR A 10 -4.74 0.43 8.55
C THR A 10 -4.09 0.65 7.19
N LEU A 11 -2.99 -0.06 6.90
CA LEU A 11 -2.28 0.03 5.61
C LEU A 11 -3.14 -0.44 4.42
N LEU A 12 -3.85 -1.56 4.55
CA LEU A 12 -4.73 -2.07 3.51
C LEU A 12 -5.88 -1.10 3.25
N SER A 13 -6.54 -0.64 4.31
CA SER A 13 -7.69 0.26 4.19
C SER A 13 -7.33 1.60 3.56
N ALA A 14 -6.19 2.19 3.90
CA ALA A 14 -5.72 3.40 3.26
C ALA A 14 -5.41 3.19 1.77
N ALA A 15 -4.79 2.06 1.41
CA ALA A 15 -4.52 1.73 0.02
C ALA A 15 -5.79 1.50 -0.79
N ILE A 16 -6.77 0.77 -0.24
CA ILE A 16 -8.07 0.54 -0.88
C ILE A 16 -8.82 1.87 -1.03
N ALA A 17 -8.87 2.70 0.01
CA ALA A 17 -9.55 3.99 -0.04
C ALA A 17 -8.92 4.90 -1.09
N ALA A 18 -7.60 5.11 -1.03
CA ALA A 18 -6.89 5.97 -1.99
C ALA A 18 -6.98 5.43 -3.43
N GLY A 19 -6.73 4.14 -3.63
CA GLY A 19 -6.79 3.49 -4.93
C GLY A 19 -8.18 3.53 -5.56
N THR A 20 -9.22 3.23 -4.78
CA THR A 20 -10.61 3.26 -5.25
C THR A 20 -11.07 4.68 -5.58
N SER A 21 -10.60 5.68 -4.82
CA SER A 21 -10.88 7.10 -5.08
C SER A 21 -10.36 7.60 -6.42
N VAL A 22 -9.22 7.07 -6.89
CA VAL A 22 -8.61 7.46 -8.17
C VAL A 22 -9.00 6.56 -9.34
N ALA A 23 -9.41 5.31 -9.08
CA ALA A 23 -9.73 4.32 -10.11
C ALA A 23 -10.69 4.80 -11.23
N PRO A 24 -11.75 5.60 -10.96
CA PRO A 24 -12.65 6.09 -12.01
C PRO A 24 -12.00 7.04 -13.04
N THR A 25 -10.81 7.56 -12.73
CA THR A 25 -10.03 8.40 -13.64
C THR A 25 -8.99 7.60 -14.44
N LEU A 26 -8.66 6.40 -13.98
CA LEU A 26 -7.65 5.52 -14.59
C LEU A 26 -8.28 4.47 -15.51
N LEU A 27 -9.47 3.99 -15.15
CA LEU A 27 -10.23 2.98 -15.88
C LEU A 27 -11.39 3.61 -16.68
N PRO A 28 -11.97 2.89 -17.65
CA PRO A 28 -13.06 3.40 -18.49
C PRO A 28 -14.35 3.66 -17.71
N THR A 29 -14.48 3.03 -16.54
CA THR A 29 -15.60 3.22 -15.61
C THR A 29 -15.50 4.60 -14.94
N LYS A 30 -16.03 5.64 -15.59
CA LYS A 30 -15.96 7.05 -15.16
C LYS A 30 -16.63 7.37 -13.80
N ARG A 31 -17.31 6.41 -13.17
CA ARG A 31 -18.00 6.56 -11.89
C ARG A 31 -17.71 5.35 -11.00
N LEU A 32 -17.77 5.58 -9.69
CA LEU A 32 -17.75 4.49 -8.71
C LEU A 32 -19.03 3.66 -8.88
N THR A 33 -18.87 2.35 -9.03
CA THR A 33 -20.00 1.42 -8.92
C THR A 33 -20.46 1.36 -7.47
N PRO A 34 -21.71 0.94 -7.19
CA PRO A 34 -22.18 0.75 -5.81
C PRO A 34 -21.28 -0.16 -4.98
N ALA A 35 -20.76 -1.24 -5.59
CA ALA A 35 -19.83 -2.15 -4.94
C ALA A 35 -18.51 -1.46 -4.55
N LEU A 36 -17.94 -0.61 -5.42
CA LEU A 36 -16.72 0.13 -5.12
C LEU A 36 -16.95 1.23 -4.08
N ALA A 37 -18.09 1.91 -4.11
CA ALA A 37 -18.45 2.87 -3.07
C ALA A 37 -18.58 2.18 -1.71
N ALA A 38 -19.25 1.02 -1.64
CA ALA A 38 -19.37 0.23 -0.42
C ALA A 38 -18.00 -0.24 0.10
N ALA A 39 -17.13 -0.75 -0.78
CA ALA A 39 -15.77 -1.16 -0.42
C ALA A 39 -14.95 0.02 0.12
N LEU A 40 -15.08 1.21 -0.49
CA LEU A 40 -14.41 2.43 -0.05
C LEU A 40 -14.91 2.85 1.35
N TYR A 41 -16.22 2.90 1.58
CA TYR A 41 -16.77 3.25 2.90
C TYR A 41 -16.34 2.23 3.97
N ALA A 42 -16.35 0.94 3.65
CA ALA A 42 -15.88 -0.11 4.55
C ALA A 42 -14.39 0.07 4.88
N ALA A 43 -13.56 0.39 3.89
CA ALA A 43 -12.15 0.68 4.10
C ALA A 43 -11.95 1.91 4.99
N LEU A 44 -12.69 3.00 4.78
CA LEU A 44 -12.61 4.20 5.62
C LEU A 44 -13.03 3.94 7.07
N ALA A 45 -14.12 3.21 7.28
CA ALA A 45 -14.55 2.82 8.62
C ALA A 45 -13.50 1.93 9.31
N ALA A 46 -13.01 0.90 8.61
CA ALA A 46 -11.97 0.02 9.12
C ALA A 46 -10.66 0.76 9.42
N LEU A 47 -10.29 1.76 8.60
CA LEU A 47 -9.12 2.60 8.83
C LEU A 47 -9.22 3.38 10.14
N VAL A 48 -10.35 4.02 10.40
CA VAL A 48 -10.56 4.82 11.63
C VAL A 48 -10.54 3.91 12.86
N LEU A 49 -11.28 2.80 12.83
CA LEU A 49 -11.34 1.83 13.93
C LEU A 49 -9.97 1.20 14.21
N ALA A 50 -9.26 0.75 13.17
CA ALA A 50 -7.95 0.14 13.32
C ALA A 50 -6.88 1.15 13.78
N SER A 51 -6.98 2.42 13.37
CA SER A 51 -6.06 3.47 13.85
C SER A 51 -6.26 3.76 15.33
N ALA A 52 -7.52 3.83 15.81
CA ALA A 52 -7.81 3.97 17.23
C ALA A 52 -7.30 2.77 18.03
N LEU A 53 -7.51 1.54 17.52
CA LEU A 53 -6.99 0.32 18.13
C LEU A 53 -5.44 0.33 18.18
N GLU A 54 -4.77 0.79 17.13
CA GLU A 54 -3.30 0.88 17.08
C GLU A 54 -2.76 1.80 18.20
N VAL A 55 -3.41 2.95 18.45
CA VAL A 55 -3.07 3.84 19.57
C VAL A 55 -3.24 3.14 20.92
N VAL A 56 -4.39 2.50 21.16
CA VAL A 56 -4.66 1.78 22.41
C VAL A 56 -3.63 0.67 22.64
N VAL A 57 -3.34 -0.13 21.61
CA VAL A 57 -2.38 -1.23 21.74
C VAL A 57 -0.96 -0.70 21.98
N ASN A 58 -0.57 0.42 21.37
CA ASN A 58 0.72 1.03 21.62
C ASN A 58 0.83 1.57 23.07
N LEU A 59 -0.22 2.21 23.59
CA LEU A 59 -0.25 2.66 24.99
C LEU A 59 -0.11 1.50 25.97
N VAL A 60 -0.91 0.45 25.80
CA VAL A 60 -0.83 -0.75 26.66
C VAL A 60 0.55 -1.40 26.58
N ARG A 61 1.17 -1.44 25.40
CA ARG A 61 2.52 -2.02 25.23
C ARG A 61 3.63 -1.21 25.89
N LEU A 62 3.54 0.12 25.83
CA LEU A 62 4.59 1.01 26.33
C LEU A 62 4.44 1.31 27.82
N LEU A 63 3.21 1.44 28.30
CA LEU A 63 2.89 1.93 29.65
C LEU A 63 2.14 0.90 30.51
N GLY A 64 1.77 -0.26 29.95
CA GLY A 64 1.06 -1.32 30.67
C GLY A 64 -0.45 -1.08 30.83
N HIS A 65 -0.95 0.10 30.49
CA HIS A 65 -2.36 0.49 30.59
C HIS A 65 -2.72 1.52 29.52
N ALA A 66 -4.03 1.74 29.31
CA ALA A 66 -4.54 2.79 28.46
C ALA A 66 -5.71 3.49 29.17
N GLU A 67 -5.54 4.78 29.41
CA GLU A 67 -6.56 5.66 29.97
C GLU A 67 -6.81 6.85 29.04
N TRP A 68 -7.91 7.56 29.28
CA TRP A 68 -8.34 8.65 28.39
C TRP A 68 -7.31 9.78 28.29
N ASP A 69 -6.70 10.17 29.41
CA ASP A 69 -5.72 11.27 29.43
C ASP A 69 -4.44 10.89 28.66
N LEU A 70 -3.96 9.65 28.81
CA LEU A 70 -2.86 9.12 28.01
C LEU A 70 -3.21 9.03 26.52
N PHE A 71 -4.46 8.70 26.20
CA PHE A 71 -4.92 8.66 24.81
C PHE A 71 -4.89 10.05 24.17
N VAL A 72 -5.43 11.06 24.84
CA VAL A 72 -5.40 12.46 24.37
C VAL A 72 -3.98 12.99 24.31
N SER A 73 -3.17 12.72 25.33
CA SER A 73 -1.75 13.10 25.38
C SER A 73 -0.99 12.47 24.22
N TYR A 74 -1.16 11.17 23.96
CA TYR A 74 -0.51 10.48 22.86
C TYR A 74 -0.88 11.07 21.51
N LEU A 75 -2.17 11.36 21.27
CA LEU A 75 -2.65 11.95 20.03
C LEU A 75 -2.11 13.37 19.79
N SER A 76 -1.87 14.14 20.86
CA SER A 76 -1.46 15.54 20.79
C SER A 76 0.05 15.76 20.90
N SER A 77 0.80 14.82 21.47
CA SER A 77 2.24 14.96 21.72
C SER A 77 3.13 14.11 20.82
N THR A 78 2.59 13.04 20.21
CA THR A 78 3.39 12.13 19.38
C THR A 78 3.17 12.37 17.91
N ARG A 79 4.25 12.21 17.13
CA ARG A 79 4.22 12.27 15.66
C ARG A 79 3.23 11.27 15.06
N HIS A 80 3.19 10.06 15.61
CA HIS A 80 2.22 9.04 15.17
C HIS A 80 0.78 9.45 15.52
N GLY A 81 0.56 10.02 16.70
CA GLY A 81 -0.71 10.57 17.14
C GLY A 81 -1.25 11.66 16.21
N HIS A 82 -0.42 12.64 15.85
CA HIS A 82 -0.78 13.67 14.85
C HIS A 82 -1.18 13.07 13.51
N ALA A 83 -0.46 12.03 13.05
CA ALA A 83 -0.79 11.32 11.83
C ALA A 83 -2.14 10.57 11.91
N VAL A 84 -2.49 10.03 13.08
CA VAL A 84 -3.79 9.38 13.33
C VAL A 84 -4.93 10.40 13.32
N VAL A 85 -4.74 11.57 13.94
CA VAL A 85 -5.72 12.66 13.90
C VAL A 85 -5.92 13.13 12.45
N ALA A 86 -4.83 13.42 11.74
CA ALA A 86 -4.88 13.87 10.35
C ALA A 86 -5.58 12.87 9.43
N ARG A 87 -5.24 11.57 9.50
CA ARG A 87 -5.85 10.55 8.63
C ARG A 87 -7.32 10.32 8.94
N THR A 88 -7.73 10.50 10.21
CA THR A 88 -9.14 10.44 10.60
C THR A 88 -9.94 11.60 10.01
N ALA A 89 -9.40 12.83 10.08
CA ALA A 89 -10.01 14.00 9.45
C ALA A 89 -10.10 13.86 7.92
N VAL A 90 -9.03 13.38 7.27
CA VAL A 90 -9.02 13.11 5.84
C VAL A 90 -10.01 12.00 5.46
N ALA A 91 -10.14 10.94 6.27
CA ALA A 91 -11.13 9.88 6.04
C ALA A 91 -12.57 10.39 6.10
N ALA A 92 -12.88 11.28 7.05
CA ALA A 92 -14.18 11.96 7.11
C ALA A 92 -14.43 12.83 5.87
N ALA A 93 -13.44 13.63 5.46
CA ALA A 93 -13.52 14.44 4.24
C ALA A 93 -13.70 13.59 2.97
N LEU A 94 -13.01 12.45 2.87
CA LEU A 94 -13.15 11.54 1.74
C LEU A 94 -14.52 10.85 1.72
N THR A 95 -15.07 10.52 2.89
CA THR A 95 -16.44 10.02 3.04
C THR A 95 -17.45 11.03 2.47
N ALA A 96 -17.32 12.31 2.84
CA ALA A 96 -18.14 13.38 2.29
C ALA A 96 -17.94 13.56 0.77
N ALA A 97 -16.70 13.49 0.28
CA ALA A 97 -16.38 13.61 -1.14
C ALA A 97 -16.90 12.43 -2.01
N VAL A 98 -17.16 11.28 -1.40
CA VAL A 98 -17.81 10.13 -2.07
C VAL A 98 -19.32 10.32 -2.11
N ALA A 99 -19.93 10.79 -1.01
CA ALA A 99 -21.37 11.04 -0.91
C ALA A 99 -21.85 12.21 -1.79
N VAL A 100 -21.01 13.23 -2.01
CA VAL A 100 -21.38 14.47 -2.68
C VAL A 100 -20.77 14.55 -4.09
N PRO A 101 -21.58 14.51 -5.18
CA PRO A 101 -21.07 14.40 -6.55
C PRO A 101 -20.14 15.54 -7.02
N TRP A 102 -20.40 16.77 -6.61
CA TRP A 102 -19.57 17.92 -7.01
C TRP A 102 -18.20 17.95 -6.32
N LEU A 103 -18.04 17.26 -5.18
CA LEU A 103 -16.77 17.11 -4.48
C LEU A 103 -15.88 16.02 -5.08
N ARG A 104 -16.28 15.37 -6.20
CA ARG A 104 -15.53 14.27 -6.83
C ARG A 104 -14.09 14.62 -7.18
N LEU A 105 -13.80 15.90 -7.48
CA LEU A 105 -12.45 16.36 -7.81
C LEU A 105 -11.53 16.38 -6.58
N LEU A 106 -12.09 16.50 -5.37
CA LEU A 106 -11.32 16.49 -4.12
C LEU A 106 -10.80 15.08 -3.76
N ARG A 107 -11.31 14.02 -4.40
CA ARG A 107 -10.92 12.64 -4.08
C ARG A 107 -9.44 12.38 -4.30
N TRP A 108 -8.84 12.96 -5.34
CA TRP A 108 -7.42 12.85 -5.64
C TRP A 108 -6.52 13.49 -4.56
N PRO A 109 -6.68 14.79 -4.24
CA PRO A 109 -5.85 15.41 -3.19
C PRO A 109 -6.12 14.80 -1.81
N LEU A 110 -7.35 14.37 -1.50
CA LEU A 110 -7.65 13.67 -0.25
C LEU A 110 -7.02 12.27 -0.19
N ALA A 111 -7.01 11.51 -1.28
CA ALA A 111 -6.32 10.24 -1.37
C ALA A 111 -4.81 10.41 -1.17
N LEU A 112 -4.21 11.43 -1.80
CA LEU A 112 -2.80 11.75 -1.59
C LEU A 112 -2.52 12.17 -0.15
N ALA A 113 -3.34 13.06 0.42
CA ALA A 113 -3.21 13.49 1.81
C ALA A 113 -3.30 12.30 2.78
N LEU A 114 -4.20 11.34 2.51
CA LEU A 114 -4.34 10.13 3.31
C LEU A 114 -3.03 9.32 3.32
N LEU A 115 -2.45 9.05 2.14
CA LEU A 115 -1.20 8.29 2.05
C LEU A 115 -0.02 9.04 2.69
N THR A 116 0.03 10.36 2.55
CA THR A 116 1.06 11.20 3.19
C THR A 116 1.07 11.06 4.70
N THR A 117 -0.07 10.79 5.36
CA THR A 117 -0.08 10.56 6.83
C THR A 117 0.73 9.34 7.25
N TYR A 118 0.79 8.30 6.41
CA TYR A 118 1.60 7.11 6.67
C TYR A 118 3.08 7.39 6.43
N SER A 119 3.40 8.06 5.33
CA SER A 119 4.79 8.44 5.04
C SER A 119 5.33 9.41 6.08
N TYR A 120 4.51 10.34 6.58
CA TYR A 120 4.87 11.22 7.68
C TYR A 120 5.15 10.45 8.98
N ALA A 121 4.42 9.36 9.26
CA ALA A 121 4.62 8.52 10.45
C ALA A 121 5.64 7.37 10.25
N SER A 122 6.23 7.25 9.05
CA SER A 122 7.13 6.15 8.68
C SER A 122 8.52 6.30 9.29
N HIS A 123 9.26 5.17 9.37
CA HIS A 123 10.68 5.17 9.69
C HIS A 123 11.48 6.04 8.71
N ALA A 124 11.10 6.05 7.44
CA ALA A 124 11.73 6.86 6.41
C ALA A 124 11.73 8.35 6.75
N ALA A 125 10.62 8.86 7.29
CA ALA A 125 10.55 10.25 7.69
C ALA A 125 11.22 10.54 9.05
N GLY A 126 11.63 9.50 9.79
CA GLY A 126 12.47 9.58 10.99
C GLY A 126 13.98 9.66 10.70
N MET A 127 14.42 9.24 9.52
CA MET A 127 15.84 9.24 9.08
C MET A 127 16.36 10.63 8.65
N GLY A 128 15.67 11.73 8.98
CA GLY A 128 16.16 13.10 8.78
C GLY A 128 16.15 13.66 7.35
N GLY A 129 15.70 12.89 6.34
CA GLY A 129 15.66 13.33 4.93
C GLY A 129 14.26 13.43 4.33
N THR A 130 14.04 14.41 3.45
CA THR A 130 12.78 14.53 2.67
C THR A 130 12.66 13.42 1.62
N TRP A 131 13.78 12.95 1.06
CA TRP A 131 13.80 11.95 -0.01
C TRP A 131 13.32 10.55 0.41
N PRO A 132 13.70 10.00 1.56
CA PRO A 132 13.10 8.76 2.08
C PRO A 132 11.57 8.85 2.23
N MET A 133 11.05 9.98 2.73
CA MET A 133 9.60 10.18 2.86
C MET A 133 8.91 10.21 1.49
N ILE A 134 9.48 10.90 0.49
CA ILE A 134 8.96 10.92 -0.88
C ILE A 134 9.01 9.51 -1.49
N THR A 135 10.09 8.77 -1.27
CA THR A 135 10.26 7.40 -1.78
C THR A 135 9.19 6.48 -1.20
N ASP A 136 8.93 6.57 0.11
CA ASP A 136 7.86 5.84 0.78
C ASP A 136 6.48 6.22 0.24
N LEU A 137 6.21 7.52 0.05
CA LEU A 137 4.94 8.00 -0.50
C LEU A 137 4.70 7.51 -1.94
N VAL A 138 5.74 7.54 -2.79
CA VAL A 138 5.66 7.03 -4.17
C VAL A 138 5.46 5.52 -4.17
N HIS A 139 6.19 4.78 -3.33
CA HIS A 139 6.02 3.33 -3.18
C HIS A 139 4.59 2.99 -2.77
N TYR A 140 4.08 3.64 -1.72
CA TYR A 140 2.76 3.34 -1.19
C TYR A 140 1.65 3.80 -2.13
N GLY A 141 1.82 4.94 -2.80
CA GLY A 141 0.96 5.41 -3.87
C GLY A 141 0.87 4.44 -5.04
N ALA A 142 2.00 3.86 -5.47
CA ALA A 142 2.01 2.86 -6.53
C ALA A 142 1.26 1.58 -6.13
N VAL A 143 1.42 1.09 -4.89
CA VAL A 143 0.62 -0.04 -4.38
C VAL A 143 -0.87 0.30 -4.34
N ALA A 144 -1.23 1.50 -3.84
CA ALA A 144 -2.62 1.92 -3.75
C ALA A 144 -3.29 2.02 -5.13
N VAL A 145 -2.60 2.61 -6.11
CA VAL A 145 -3.07 2.69 -7.50
C VAL A 145 -3.26 1.29 -8.09
N TRP A 146 -2.29 0.38 -7.89
CA TRP A 146 -2.39 -0.98 -8.40
C TRP A 146 -3.56 -1.74 -7.76
N ALA A 147 -3.63 -1.77 -6.43
CA ALA A 147 -4.70 -2.45 -5.70
C ALA A 147 -6.09 -1.89 -6.04
N GLY A 148 -6.22 -0.56 -6.11
CA GLY A 148 -7.45 0.11 -6.52
C GLY A 148 -7.87 -0.23 -7.94
N ALA A 149 -6.93 -0.28 -8.88
CA ALA A 149 -7.21 -0.63 -10.28
C ALA A 149 -7.65 -2.09 -10.43
N VAL A 150 -6.99 -3.04 -9.74
CA VAL A 150 -7.37 -4.46 -9.75
C VAL A 150 -8.75 -4.65 -9.13
N LEU A 151 -9.00 -4.01 -7.97
CA LEU A 151 -10.30 -4.07 -7.29
C LEU A 151 -11.42 -3.48 -8.18
N ALA A 152 -11.16 -2.33 -8.80
CA ALA A 152 -12.11 -1.68 -9.69
C ALA A 152 -12.40 -2.52 -10.94
N ALA A 153 -11.38 -3.08 -11.60
CA ALA A 153 -11.57 -3.98 -12.74
C ALA A 153 -12.36 -5.24 -12.34
N ARG A 154 -12.06 -5.81 -11.17
CA ARG A 154 -12.74 -7.02 -10.67
C ARG A 154 -14.20 -6.78 -10.30
N ALA A 155 -14.54 -5.57 -9.84
CA ALA A 155 -15.89 -5.16 -9.46
C ALA A 155 -16.66 -4.45 -10.58
N ALA A 156 -16.02 -4.15 -11.70
CA ALA A 156 -16.64 -3.45 -12.81
C ALA A 156 -17.71 -4.32 -13.49
N PRO A 157 -18.75 -3.72 -14.09
CA PRO A 157 -19.81 -4.47 -14.80
C PRO A 157 -19.34 -5.08 -16.13
N VAL A 158 -18.04 -5.03 -16.44
CA VAL A 158 -17.42 -5.53 -17.68
C VAL A 158 -17.50 -7.05 -17.86
N TRP A 159 -17.93 -7.77 -16.83
CA TRP A 159 -18.09 -9.23 -16.82
C TRP A 159 -19.50 -9.69 -17.22
N ARG A 160 -20.36 -8.77 -17.68
CA ARG A 160 -21.71 -9.06 -18.18
C ARG A 160 -21.66 -9.25 -19.69
N ASP A 161 -22.55 -10.08 -20.21
CA ASP A 161 -22.71 -10.29 -21.66
C ASP A 161 -22.95 -8.95 -22.39
N GLY A 162 -22.32 -8.75 -23.55
CA GLY A 162 -22.45 -7.54 -24.34
C GLY A 162 -21.54 -6.37 -23.92
N ALA A 163 -20.55 -6.61 -23.05
CA ALA A 163 -19.61 -5.60 -22.56
C ALA A 163 -18.16 -5.82 -23.07
N GLU A 164 -17.98 -6.53 -24.18
CA GLU A 164 -16.69 -7.04 -24.67
C GLU A 164 -15.69 -5.91 -24.94
N ALA A 165 -16.11 -4.84 -25.61
CA ALA A 165 -15.26 -3.68 -25.87
C ALA A 165 -14.82 -2.96 -24.59
N LEU A 166 -15.74 -2.81 -23.62
CA LEU A 166 -15.46 -2.18 -22.33
C LEU A 166 -14.52 -3.05 -21.48
N LYS A 167 -14.71 -4.38 -21.53
CA LYS A 167 -13.85 -5.38 -20.90
C LYS A 167 -12.43 -5.29 -21.43
N LEU A 168 -12.24 -5.30 -22.75
CA LEU A 168 -10.91 -5.18 -23.35
C LEU A 168 -10.22 -3.85 -22.99
N ASP A 169 -10.90 -2.70 -23.11
CA ASP A 169 -10.30 -1.40 -22.73
C ASP A 169 -9.91 -1.36 -21.24
N THR A 170 -10.74 -1.94 -20.37
CA THR A 170 -10.44 -2.05 -18.92
C THR A 170 -9.18 -2.89 -18.68
N LEU A 171 -9.08 -4.06 -19.31
CA LEU A 171 -7.93 -4.96 -19.12
C LEU A 171 -6.63 -4.37 -19.71
N GLU A 172 -6.71 -3.67 -20.84
CA GLU A 172 -5.55 -3.00 -21.44
C GLU A 172 -5.05 -1.82 -20.62
N ARG A 173 -5.96 -1.05 -20.00
CA ARG A 173 -5.58 0.02 -19.06
C ARG A 173 -5.00 -0.56 -17.78
N LEU A 174 -5.63 -1.60 -17.24
CA LEU A 174 -5.11 -2.31 -16.07
C LEU A 174 -3.69 -2.85 -16.33
N SER A 175 -3.43 -3.43 -17.50
CA SER A 175 -2.09 -3.93 -17.86
C SER A 175 -1.04 -2.81 -17.97
N ARG A 176 -1.42 -1.63 -18.47
CA ARG A 176 -0.55 -0.44 -18.52
C ARG A 176 -0.26 0.10 -17.12
N ILE A 177 -1.29 0.22 -16.29
CA ILE A 177 -1.16 0.63 -14.89
C ILE A 177 -0.26 -0.34 -14.13
N GLY A 178 -0.51 -1.65 -14.25
CA GLY A 178 0.27 -2.69 -13.60
C GLY A 178 1.75 -2.65 -13.97
N LEU A 179 2.08 -2.43 -15.26
CA LEU A 179 3.48 -2.27 -15.65
C LEU A 179 4.13 -1.04 -14.99
N LEU A 180 3.45 0.12 -15.05
CA LEU A 180 3.97 1.35 -14.46
C LEU A 180 4.16 1.23 -12.94
N THR A 181 3.17 0.68 -12.23
CA THR A 181 3.26 0.49 -10.79
C THR A 181 4.34 -0.51 -10.43
N VAL A 182 4.49 -1.62 -11.15
CA VAL A 182 5.59 -2.58 -10.92
C VAL A 182 6.96 -1.91 -11.07
N LEU A 183 7.18 -1.11 -12.13
CA LEU A 183 8.44 -0.38 -12.31
C LEU A 183 8.72 0.59 -11.15
N LEU A 184 7.73 1.37 -10.73
CA LEU A 184 7.86 2.29 -9.60
C LEU A 184 8.14 1.54 -8.29
N LEU A 185 7.46 0.43 -8.05
CA LEU A 185 7.63 -0.40 -6.85
C LEU A 185 8.99 -1.06 -6.80
N THR A 186 9.50 -1.56 -7.93
CA THR A 186 10.85 -2.11 -8.02
C THR A 186 11.88 -1.02 -7.71
N LEU A 187 11.80 0.14 -8.36
CA LEU A 187 12.74 1.24 -8.13
C LEU A 187 12.74 1.71 -6.67
N THR A 188 11.57 2.09 -6.15
CA THR A 188 11.43 2.58 -4.77
C THR A 188 11.70 1.50 -3.72
N GLY A 189 11.42 0.24 -4.03
CA GLY A 189 11.72 -0.92 -3.18
C GLY A 189 13.22 -1.21 -3.08
N VAL A 190 13.95 -1.09 -4.19
CA VAL A 190 15.43 -1.21 -4.19
C VAL A 190 16.05 -0.07 -3.38
N ILE A 191 15.64 1.18 -3.64
CA ILE A 191 16.13 2.35 -2.88
C ILE A 191 15.84 2.15 -1.38
N SER A 192 14.60 1.81 -1.03
CA SER A 192 14.23 1.56 0.36
C SER A 192 15.06 0.44 0.99
N THR A 193 15.29 -0.66 0.26
CA THR A 193 16.08 -1.78 0.79
C THR A 193 17.51 -1.34 1.10
N LEU A 194 18.18 -0.66 0.16
CA LEU A 194 19.54 -0.16 0.33
C LEU A 194 19.68 0.83 1.50
N VAL A 195 18.67 1.66 1.75
CA VAL A 195 18.67 2.57 2.90
C VAL A 195 18.58 1.81 4.22
N HIS A 196 17.79 0.74 4.29
CA HIS A 196 17.62 -0.03 5.53
C HIS A 196 18.69 -1.12 5.75
N SER A 197 19.55 -1.38 4.77
CA SER A 197 20.56 -2.46 4.77
C SER A 197 22.01 -1.94 4.77
N SER A 198 22.27 -0.86 5.52
CA SER A 198 23.58 -0.18 5.60
C SER A 198 24.74 -1.04 6.13
N ASP A 199 24.43 -2.06 6.94
CA ASP A 199 25.35 -3.14 7.33
C ASP A 199 24.81 -4.49 6.81
N PRO A 200 25.43 -5.08 5.77
CA PRO A 200 24.98 -6.35 5.19
C PRO A 200 24.94 -7.51 6.19
N ALA A 201 25.94 -7.64 7.07
CA ALA A 201 26.02 -8.76 8.01
C ALA A 201 24.90 -8.69 9.05
N SER A 202 24.72 -7.53 9.68
CA SER A 202 23.60 -7.30 10.62
C SER A 202 22.24 -7.41 9.94
N PHE A 203 22.12 -6.94 8.69
CA PHE A 203 20.89 -7.09 7.92
C PHE A 203 20.50 -8.56 7.76
N VAL A 204 21.39 -9.40 7.20
CA VAL A 204 21.08 -10.81 6.92
C VAL A 204 20.76 -11.59 8.19
N ALA A 205 21.41 -11.28 9.31
CA ALA A 205 21.16 -11.93 10.60
C ALA A 205 19.86 -11.46 11.29
N SER A 206 19.22 -10.40 10.81
CA SER A 206 18.09 -9.76 11.51
C SER A 206 16.74 -10.44 11.26
N PRO A 207 15.79 -10.37 12.23
CA PRO A 207 14.39 -10.72 12.00
C PRO A 207 13.73 -9.87 10.89
N TYR A 208 14.25 -8.66 10.66
CA TYR A 208 13.81 -7.78 9.58
C TYR A 208 14.06 -8.40 8.21
N ALA A 209 15.23 -9.00 7.97
CA ALA A 209 15.55 -9.66 6.70
C ALA A 209 14.61 -10.83 6.40
N THR A 210 14.21 -11.62 7.41
CA THR A 210 13.22 -12.69 7.24
C THR A 210 11.86 -12.13 6.79
N ALA A 211 11.35 -11.09 7.47
CA ALA A 211 10.10 -10.45 7.08
C ALA A 211 10.20 -9.79 5.68
N TRP A 212 11.37 -9.25 5.33
CA TRP A 212 11.64 -8.67 4.03
C TRP A 212 11.63 -9.74 2.93
N LEU A 213 12.32 -10.88 3.13
CA LEU A 213 12.34 -12.01 2.19
C LEU A 213 10.93 -12.54 1.93
N VAL A 214 10.12 -12.71 2.97
CA VAL A 214 8.72 -13.14 2.83
C VAL A 214 7.93 -12.12 2.00
N LYS A 215 8.05 -10.82 2.30
CA LYS A 215 7.38 -9.76 1.53
C LYS A 215 7.81 -9.79 0.06
N VAL A 216 9.11 -9.84 -0.22
CA VAL A 216 9.65 -9.85 -1.59
C VAL A 216 9.24 -11.11 -2.34
N GLY A 217 9.20 -12.27 -1.69
CA GLY A 217 8.68 -13.51 -2.28
C GLY A 217 7.22 -13.40 -2.70
N ILE A 218 6.35 -12.84 -1.86
CA ILE A 218 4.93 -12.60 -2.19
C ILE A 218 4.81 -11.58 -3.33
N VAL A 219 5.61 -10.50 -3.30
CA VAL A 219 5.64 -9.51 -4.39
C VAL A 219 6.07 -10.17 -5.70
N ALA A 220 7.10 -11.03 -5.70
CA ALA A 220 7.55 -11.75 -6.87
C ALA A 220 6.46 -12.64 -7.46
N LEU A 221 5.71 -13.38 -6.62
CA LEU A 221 4.54 -14.15 -7.04
C LEU A 221 3.45 -13.27 -7.64
N THR A 222 3.22 -12.09 -7.05
CA THR A 222 2.22 -11.11 -7.52
C THR A 222 2.61 -10.55 -8.90
N VAL A 223 3.89 -10.21 -9.09
CA VAL A 223 4.45 -9.73 -10.36
C VAL A 223 4.40 -10.84 -11.41
N ALA A 224 4.71 -12.08 -11.05
CA ALA A 224 4.60 -13.22 -11.96
C ALA A 224 3.15 -13.43 -12.44
N LEU A 225 2.17 -13.31 -11.52
CA LEU A 225 0.76 -13.36 -11.88
C LEU A 225 0.34 -12.18 -12.78
N ALA A 226 0.79 -10.96 -12.48
CA ALA A 226 0.52 -9.80 -13.32
C ALA A 226 1.17 -9.91 -14.72
N ALA A 227 2.36 -10.51 -14.80
CA ALA A 227 3.02 -10.84 -16.06
C ALA A 227 2.21 -11.88 -16.84
N TRP A 228 1.71 -12.93 -16.16
CA TRP A 228 0.79 -13.91 -16.78
C TRP A 228 -0.50 -13.25 -17.27
N ASN A 229 -1.06 -12.29 -16.52
CA ASN A 229 -2.22 -11.51 -16.93
C ASN A 229 -1.93 -10.72 -18.21
N ARG A 230 -0.75 -10.10 -18.31
CA ARG A 230 -0.33 -9.28 -19.45
C ARG A 230 0.00 -10.11 -20.69
N PHE A 231 0.78 -11.18 -20.54
CA PHE A 231 1.36 -11.93 -21.66
C PHE A 231 0.58 -13.19 -22.03
N GLY A 232 -0.22 -13.74 -21.10
CA GLY A 232 -1.04 -14.93 -21.33
C GLY A 232 -2.53 -14.59 -21.44
N LEU A 233 -3.13 -14.11 -20.35
CA LEU A 233 -4.60 -13.98 -20.28
C LEU A 233 -5.15 -12.80 -21.09
N LEU A 234 -4.46 -11.67 -21.18
CA LEU A 234 -4.92 -10.52 -21.98
C LEU A 234 -4.95 -10.84 -23.48
N PRO A 235 -3.90 -11.45 -24.09
CA PRO A 235 -3.97 -11.91 -25.48
C PRO A 235 -5.08 -12.93 -25.74
N ALA A 236 -5.34 -13.85 -24.80
CA ALA A 236 -6.44 -14.81 -24.91
C ALA A 236 -7.82 -14.14 -24.77
N ALA A 237 -7.94 -13.13 -23.90
CA ALA A 237 -9.16 -12.33 -23.75
C ALA A 237 -9.50 -11.57 -25.04
N ARG A 238 -8.52 -11.15 -25.85
CA ARG A 238 -8.74 -10.55 -27.18
C ARG A 238 -9.35 -11.53 -28.20
N ARG A 239 -9.32 -12.83 -27.92
CA ARG A 239 -9.94 -13.90 -28.72
C ARG A 239 -11.26 -14.40 -28.10
N ASP A 240 -11.74 -13.74 -27.04
CA ASP A 240 -12.93 -14.13 -26.26
C ASP A 240 -12.86 -15.51 -25.57
N GLU A 241 -11.65 -15.98 -25.25
CA GLU A 241 -11.44 -17.38 -24.80
C GLU A 241 -11.37 -17.59 -23.27
N THR A 242 -11.33 -16.55 -22.42
CA THR A 242 -10.87 -16.73 -21.02
C THR A 242 -11.47 -15.82 -19.92
N ASP A 243 -12.76 -15.51 -19.93
CA ASP A 243 -13.36 -14.60 -18.92
C ASP A 243 -13.27 -15.11 -17.47
N LEU A 244 -13.60 -16.38 -17.24
CA LEU A 244 -13.55 -16.96 -15.88
C LEU A 244 -12.11 -17.02 -15.34
N ARG A 245 -11.13 -17.34 -16.20
CA ARG A 245 -9.72 -17.40 -15.82
C ARG A 245 -9.19 -16.01 -15.46
N MET A 246 -9.54 -14.99 -16.23
CA MET A 246 -9.15 -13.61 -15.92
C MET A 246 -9.76 -13.15 -14.59
N ARG A 247 -11.05 -13.40 -14.36
CA ARG A 247 -11.71 -13.04 -13.09
C ARG A 247 -11.09 -13.72 -11.87
N ARG A 248 -10.74 -15.01 -11.99
CA ARG A 248 -10.03 -15.76 -10.94
C ARG A 248 -8.65 -15.17 -10.70
N SER A 249 -7.91 -14.86 -11.78
CA SER A 249 -6.59 -14.26 -11.67
C SER A 249 -6.63 -12.92 -10.92
N LEU A 250 -7.56 -12.03 -11.24
CA LEU A 250 -7.74 -10.76 -10.52
C LEU A 250 -8.09 -10.98 -9.04
N THR A 251 -8.87 -12.01 -8.71
CA THR A 251 -9.15 -12.38 -7.32
C THR A 251 -7.90 -12.89 -6.61
N THR A 252 -7.09 -13.71 -7.26
CA THR A 252 -5.80 -14.17 -6.73
C THR A 252 -4.83 -13.00 -6.54
N GLU A 253 -4.80 -12.05 -7.47
CA GLU A 253 -3.98 -10.83 -7.38
C GLU A 253 -4.38 -9.97 -6.17
N LEU A 254 -5.69 -9.79 -5.92
CA LEU A 254 -6.17 -9.12 -4.70
C LEU A 254 -5.78 -9.85 -3.42
N ALA A 255 -5.84 -11.18 -3.41
CA ALA A 255 -5.44 -11.99 -2.26
C ALA A 255 -3.93 -11.88 -1.98
N LEU A 256 -3.11 -11.86 -3.04
CA LEU A 256 -1.66 -11.66 -2.92
C LEU A 256 -1.34 -10.24 -2.45
N LEU A 257 -2.00 -9.21 -2.97
CA LEU A 257 -1.83 -7.83 -2.48
C LEU A 257 -2.22 -7.71 -0.99
N LEU A 258 -3.30 -8.37 -0.56
CA LEU A 258 -3.65 -8.47 0.86
C LEU A 258 -2.51 -9.12 1.68
N ALA A 259 -1.93 -10.22 1.19
CA ALA A 259 -0.80 -10.88 1.84
C ALA A 259 0.45 -9.98 1.91
N VAL A 260 0.70 -9.15 0.88
CA VAL A 260 1.77 -8.13 0.89
C VAL A 260 1.55 -7.12 2.03
N PHE A 261 0.31 -6.71 2.32
CA PHE A 261 0.03 -5.80 3.44
C PHE A 261 0.28 -6.45 4.81
N VAL A 262 -0.07 -7.72 4.97
CA VAL A 262 0.24 -8.47 6.20
C VAL A 262 1.76 -8.60 6.38
N ALA A 263 2.48 -8.99 5.33
CA ALA A 263 3.94 -9.07 5.34
C ALA A 263 4.59 -7.70 5.59
N THR A 264 4.03 -6.62 5.04
CA THR A 264 4.50 -5.25 5.28
C THR A 264 4.25 -4.80 6.71
N ALA A 265 3.11 -5.15 7.31
CA ALA A 265 2.83 -4.86 8.71
C ALA A 265 3.80 -5.61 9.64
N TRP A 266 4.13 -6.87 9.31
CA TRP A 266 5.15 -7.63 10.05
C TRP A 266 6.55 -7.00 9.90
N LEU A 267 6.95 -6.68 8.67
CA LEU A 267 8.23 -6.02 8.39
C LEU A 267 8.38 -4.70 9.14
N THR A 268 7.38 -3.83 9.05
CA THR A 268 7.39 -2.49 9.67
C THR A 268 7.12 -2.49 11.18
N THR A 269 6.94 -3.66 11.80
CA THR A 269 6.88 -3.82 13.26
C THR A 269 8.09 -4.58 13.80
N SER A 270 8.99 -5.02 12.93
CA SER A 270 10.26 -5.64 13.29
C SER A 270 11.28 -4.54 13.61
N ALA A 271 12.25 -4.86 14.47
CA ALA A 271 13.36 -3.94 14.78
C ALA A 271 14.19 -3.68 13.51
N LEU A 272 14.63 -2.43 13.33
CA LEU A 272 15.51 -2.06 12.23
C LEU A 272 16.90 -2.67 12.43
N PRO A 273 17.58 -3.13 11.37
CA PRO A 273 18.90 -3.74 11.47
C PRO A 273 20.06 -2.73 11.40
N HIS A 274 19.80 -1.46 11.71
CA HIS A 274 20.77 -0.36 11.67
C HIS A 274 20.45 0.68 12.75
N THR A 275 21.45 1.46 13.15
CA THR A 275 21.27 2.55 14.11
C THR A 275 20.85 3.86 13.41
N ALA A 276 20.41 4.86 14.18
CA ALA A 276 20.02 6.15 13.63
C ALA A 276 21.21 6.87 12.94
N GLU A 277 22.44 6.67 13.39
CA GLU A 277 23.65 7.26 12.80
C GLU A 277 23.92 6.69 11.39
N ASP A 278 23.64 5.41 11.18
CA ASP A 278 23.86 4.71 9.90
C ASP A 278 22.90 5.17 8.78
N SER A 279 21.76 5.77 9.14
CA SER A 279 20.70 6.16 8.20
C SER A 279 21.03 7.36 7.31
N SER A 280 22.16 8.03 7.57
CA SER A 280 22.67 9.17 6.80
C SER A 280 23.46 8.77 5.54
N THR A 281 23.80 7.48 5.40
CA THR A 281 24.56 6.95 4.26
C THR A 281 23.73 6.89 2.98
N SER A 282 24.36 7.17 1.85
CA SER A 282 23.64 7.18 0.57
C SER A 282 23.34 5.75 0.07
N PRO A 283 22.26 5.54 -0.71
CA PRO A 283 21.96 4.23 -1.29
C PRO A 283 23.11 3.64 -2.14
N ILE A 284 23.92 4.51 -2.76
CA ILE A 284 25.06 4.10 -3.60
C ILE A 284 26.20 3.56 -2.74
N GLU A 285 26.50 4.20 -1.61
CA GLU A 285 27.49 3.71 -0.65
C GLU A 285 27.06 2.37 -0.06
N ASN A 286 25.78 2.21 0.29
CA ASN A 286 25.27 0.93 0.79
C ASN A 286 25.34 -0.17 -0.29
N LEU A 287 25.12 0.17 -1.57
CA LEU A 287 25.33 -0.77 -2.67
C LEU A 287 26.80 -1.22 -2.77
N GLN A 288 27.76 -0.31 -2.56
CA GLN A 288 29.19 -0.66 -2.54
C GLN A 288 29.52 -1.59 -1.37
N ARG A 289 29.01 -1.30 -0.16
CA ARG A 289 29.16 -2.18 1.01
C ARG A 289 28.64 -3.60 0.76
N TRP A 290 27.49 -3.73 0.09
CA TRP A 290 26.98 -5.03 -0.34
C TRP A 290 27.87 -5.72 -1.36
N ALA A 291 28.44 -4.98 -2.31
CA ALA A 291 29.36 -5.54 -3.30
C ALA A 291 30.66 -6.05 -2.66
N ASP A 292 31.17 -5.36 -1.64
CA ASP A 292 32.35 -5.77 -0.89
C ASP A 292 32.05 -7.00 -0.03
N TYR A 293 30.95 -7.00 0.72
CA TYR A 293 30.50 -8.14 1.54
C TYR A 293 30.30 -9.43 0.74
N LEU A 294 29.87 -9.35 -0.53
CA LEU A 294 29.67 -10.53 -1.38
C LEU A 294 30.97 -11.05 -2.03
N ARG A 295 32.07 -10.31 -1.94
CA ARG A 295 33.39 -10.73 -2.46
C ARG A 295 34.24 -11.45 -1.42
N GLU A 296 33.94 -11.23 -0.14
CA GLU A 296 34.52 -11.92 1.01
C GLU A 296 33.93 -13.33 1.17
#